data_AF-A0A1V9Z0Y8-F1
#
_entry.id   AF-A0A1V9Z0Y8-F1
#
_cell.length_a   1.000
_cell.length_b   1.000
_cell.length_c   1.000
_cell.angle_alpha   90.00
_cell.angle_beta   90.00
_cell.angle_gamma   90.00
#
_symmetry.space_group_name_H-M   'P 1'
#
loop_
_entity.id
_entity.type
_entity.pdbx_description
1 polymer ?
#
loop_
_entity_poly.entity_id
_entity_poly.type
_entity_poly.pdbx_seq_one_letter_code
_entity_poly.pdbx_strand_id
1 'polypeptide(L)'
;MATAVGHPTTATASKVCGVCEEFIEGCLCLDCDLSFCVRCFDALHRPDAVRSHRKQSLVAPAPAPTPAPMIEASPAGEELALKNFNAINERTVHVEAEINKLREAYSTTPSSGIVALTENIQTLQNSMDPLYAQREEAFANVFARSPTLRARLSELGTSMAGNTPQLWPKAFEKLNAMAGHFDQSAVNIATIQDHLCASPAPQGAQRESLLVALDQTNKYMAKLQADRYAECIKIFMACETLRTKVLRFIPLKQ
;
A
#
# COMPACT_ATOMS: atom_id res chain seq x y z
N MET A 1 -2.10 27.31 46.76
CA MET A 1 -0.74 26.81 46.49
C MET A 1 -0.62 25.44 47.13
N ALA A 2 -0.69 24.37 46.34
CA ALA A 2 -0.41 23.01 46.77
C ALA A 2 0.15 22.25 45.56
N THR A 3 1.43 21.90 45.66
CA THR A 3 2.25 21.20 44.68
C THR A 3 1.83 19.73 44.57
N ALA A 4 1.42 19.30 43.37
CA ALA A 4 1.25 17.89 43.04
C ALA A 4 2.62 17.28 42.70
N VAL A 5 3.06 16.32 43.51
CA VAL A 5 4.26 15.52 43.30
C VAL A 5 3.98 14.53 42.17
N GLY A 6 4.69 14.69 41.05
CA GLY A 6 4.66 13.74 39.94
C GLY A 6 5.25 12.39 40.34
N HIS A 7 4.55 11.31 39.99
CA HIS A 7 5.13 9.97 39.98
C HIS A 7 5.85 9.73 38.63
N PRO A 8 7.04 9.14 38.63
CA PRO A 8 7.75 8.80 37.40
C PRO A 8 7.09 7.60 36.70
N THR A 9 6.71 7.77 35.44
CA THR A 9 6.45 6.65 34.50
C THR A 9 7.76 5.91 34.24
N THR A 10 7.99 4.84 34.99
CA THR A 10 9.03 3.85 34.67
C THR A 10 8.60 3.07 33.43
N ALA A 11 9.34 3.22 32.33
CA ALA A 11 9.27 2.35 31.18
C ALA A 11 9.61 0.92 31.63
N THR A 12 8.63 0.03 31.63
CA THR A 12 8.80 -1.40 31.89
C THR A 12 9.71 -1.98 30.81
N ALA A 13 10.86 -2.52 31.22
CA ALA A 13 11.74 -3.29 30.35
C ALA A 13 10.96 -4.44 29.71
N SER A 14 10.91 -4.50 28.37
CA SER A 14 10.28 -5.59 27.63
C SER A 14 10.93 -6.91 28.02
N LYS A 15 10.16 -7.82 28.63
CA LYS A 15 10.65 -9.16 28.95
C LYS A 15 10.57 -10.05 27.71
N VAL A 16 11.53 -10.96 27.59
CA VAL A 16 11.58 -11.99 26.54
C VAL A 16 10.79 -13.23 26.98
N CYS A 17 10.36 -14.01 26.00
CA CYS A 17 9.70 -15.30 26.19
C CYS A 17 10.56 -16.23 27.05
N GLY A 18 10.01 -16.79 28.13
CA GLY A 18 10.72 -17.70 29.03
C GLY A 18 11.01 -19.09 28.45
N VAL A 19 10.66 -19.34 27.18
CA VAL A 19 10.86 -20.63 26.51
C VAL A 19 11.92 -20.54 25.41
N CYS A 20 11.79 -19.59 24.50
CA CYS A 20 12.72 -19.47 23.37
C CYS A 20 13.74 -18.36 23.55
N GLU A 21 13.52 -17.43 24.50
CA GLU A 21 14.37 -16.26 24.77
C GLU A 21 14.61 -15.31 23.59
N GLU A 22 14.07 -15.63 22.41
CA GLU A 22 14.29 -14.92 21.15
C GLU A 22 13.21 -13.85 20.89
N PHE A 23 11.96 -14.14 21.28
CA PHE A 23 10.82 -13.28 21.01
C PHE A 23 10.32 -12.58 22.28
N ILE A 24 9.79 -11.37 22.13
CA ILE A 24 9.16 -10.61 23.22
C ILE A 24 7.94 -11.39 23.75
N GLU A 25 7.70 -11.35 25.05
CA GLU A 25 6.51 -11.95 25.65
C GLU A 25 5.23 -11.34 25.05
N GLY A 26 4.33 -12.20 24.60
CA GLY A 26 3.03 -11.79 24.06
C GLY A 26 1.87 -12.17 24.97
N CYS A 27 2.05 -13.18 25.82
CA CYS A 27 1.01 -13.70 26.69
C CYS A 27 1.57 -14.39 27.92
N LEU A 28 0.78 -14.38 28.99
CA LEU A 28 0.98 -15.12 30.24
C LEU A 28 0.01 -16.30 30.27
N CYS A 29 0.50 -17.48 30.64
CA CYS A 29 -0.36 -18.59 31.01
C CYS A 29 -0.70 -18.48 32.50
N LEU A 30 -1.98 -18.30 32.83
CA LEU A 30 -2.42 -18.10 34.22
C LEU A 30 -2.29 -19.35 35.09
N ASP A 31 -2.28 -20.53 34.47
CA ASP A 31 -2.24 -21.80 35.20
C ASP A 31 -0.81 -22.37 35.28
N CYS A 32 0.09 -22.01 34.35
CA CYS A 32 1.52 -22.32 34.45
C CYS A 32 2.34 -21.24 35.15
N ASP A 33 1.80 -20.02 35.29
CA ASP A 33 2.51 -18.82 35.76
C ASP A 33 3.80 -18.53 34.97
N LEU A 34 3.74 -18.75 33.65
CA LEU A 34 4.87 -18.59 32.73
C LEU A 34 4.52 -17.62 31.60
N SER A 35 5.48 -16.80 31.19
CA SER A 35 5.35 -15.88 30.04
C SER A 35 5.91 -16.50 28.76
N PHE A 36 5.15 -16.31 27.67
CA PHE A 36 5.42 -16.91 26.38
C PHE A 36 5.31 -15.87 25.27
N CYS A 37 6.03 -16.07 24.18
CA CYS A 37 5.59 -15.55 22.88
C CYS A 37 4.37 -16.36 22.39
N VAL A 38 3.57 -15.77 21.51
CA VAL A 38 2.34 -16.41 20.98
C VAL A 38 2.62 -17.80 20.42
N ARG A 39 3.74 -17.96 19.69
CA ARG A 39 4.13 -19.23 19.06
C ARG A 39 4.45 -20.33 20.07
N CYS A 40 5.23 -20.00 21.10
CA CYS A 40 5.59 -20.96 22.15
C CYS A 40 4.36 -21.37 22.97
N PHE A 41 3.45 -20.44 23.24
CA PHE A 41 2.20 -20.76 23.93
C PHE A 41 1.40 -21.79 23.14
N ASP A 42 1.11 -21.52 21.86
CA ASP A 42 0.26 -22.38 21.03
C ASP A 42 0.91 -23.75 20.78
N ALA A 43 2.24 -23.81 20.70
CA ALA A 43 2.97 -25.07 20.56
C ALA A 43 2.93 -25.92 21.83
N LEU A 44 3.18 -25.32 23.00
CA LEU A 44 3.26 -26.03 24.28
C LEU A 44 1.90 -26.30 24.92
N HIS A 45 0.87 -25.53 24.58
CA HIS A 45 -0.50 -25.71 25.08
C HIS A 45 -1.42 -26.46 24.11
N ARG A 46 -0.85 -27.08 23.07
CA ARG A 46 -1.57 -27.99 22.18
C ARG A 46 -1.99 -29.32 22.83
N PRO A 47 -1.17 -29.97 23.71
CA PRO A 47 -1.54 -31.24 24.34
C PRO A 47 -2.76 -31.10 25.27
N ASP A 48 -3.62 -32.13 25.31
CA ASP A 48 -4.91 -32.08 26.04
C ASP A 48 -4.75 -31.80 27.54
N ALA A 49 -3.63 -32.19 28.16
CA ALA A 49 -3.36 -31.97 29.58
C ALA A 49 -3.27 -30.49 29.97
N VAL A 50 -2.90 -29.62 29.04
CA VAL A 50 -2.65 -28.18 29.28
C VAL A 50 -3.45 -27.27 28.35
N ARG A 51 -4.28 -27.86 27.48
CA ARG A 51 -5.11 -27.14 26.50
C ARG A 51 -6.16 -26.23 27.14
N SER A 52 -6.59 -26.55 28.35
CA SER A 52 -7.57 -25.78 29.12
C SER A 52 -6.95 -24.60 29.89
N HIS A 53 -5.62 -24.44 29.85
CA HIS A 53 -4.98 -23.33 30.53
C HIS A 53 -5.38 -21.99 29.90
N ARG A 54 -5.53 -20.98 30.74
CA ARG A 54 -6.03 -19.66 30.40
C ARG A 54 -4.88 -18.76 29.97
N LYS A 55 -5.04 -18.19 28.77
CA LYS A 55 -4.11 -17.23 28.18
C LYS A 55 -4.53 -15.81 28.54
N GLN A 56 -3.65 -15.06 29.20
CA GLN A 56 -3.78 -13.61 29.35
C GLN A 56 -2.87 -12.93 28.33
N SER A 57 -3.44 -12.11 27.44
CA SER A 57 -2.63 -11.27 26.53
C SER A 57 -1.92 -10.19 27.34
N LEU A 58 -0.60 -10.10 27.21
CA LEU A 58 0.19 -9.02 27.79
C LEU A 58 0.31 -7.83 26.82
N VAL A 59 0.02 -8.08 25.54
CA VAL A 59 -0.21 -7.03 24.57
C VAL A 59 -1.57 -6.41 24.90
N ALA A 60 -1.57 -5.13 25.26
CA ALA A 60 -2.80 -4.35 25.40
C ALA A 60 -3.64 -4.59 24.15
N PRO A 61 -4.95 -4.93 24.28
CA PRO A 61 -5.80 -5.04 23.11
C PRO A 61 -5.67 -3.72 22.37
N ALA A 62 -5.21 -3.79 21.12
CA ALA A 62 -5.21 -2.62 20.26
C ALA A 62 -6.61 -2.00 20.39
N PRO A 63 -6.72 -0.69 20.67
CA PRO A 63 -8.03 -0.06 20.79
C PRO A 63 -8.84 -0.48 19.56
N ALA A 64 -10.10 -0.90 19.80
CA ALA A 64 -11.01 -1.26 18.71
C ALA A 64 -10.85 -0.21 17.62
N PRO A 65 -10.59 -0.60 16.35
CA PRO A 65 -10.29 0.37 15.31
C PRO A 65 -11.45 1.37 15.30
N THR A 66 -11.16 2.60 15.74
CA THR A 66 -12.12 3.68 15.66
C THR A 66 -12.60 3.71 14.21
N PRO A 67 -13.92 3.66 13.95
CA PRO A 67 -14.41 3.79 12.60
C PRO A 67 -13.75 5.02 11.99
N ALA A 68 -12.95 4.81 10.93
CA ALA A 68 -12.36 5.92 10.23
C ALA A 68 -13.51 6.86 9.83
N PRO A 69 -13.35 8.19 9.95
CA PRO A 69 -14.39 9.12 9.54
C PRO A 69 -14.83 8.75 8.12
N MET A 70 -16.14 8.67 7.87
CA MET A 70 -16.67 8.27 6.57
C MET A 70 -16.12 9.23 5.51
N ILE A 71 -15.16 8.74 4.71
CA ILE A 71 -14.59 9.53 3.62
C ILE A 71 -15.65 9.58 2.52
N GLU A 72 -16.09 10.77 2.16
CA GLU A 72 -17.04 10.96 1.07
C GLU A 72 -16.37 10.61 -0.27
N ALA A 73 -17.02 9.74 -1.04
CA ALA A 73 -16.56 9.40 -2.38
C ALA A 73 -17.00 10.49 -3.37
N SER A 74 -16.05 11.02 -4.13
CA SER A 74 -16.32 12.04 -5.14
C SER A 74 -15.27 11.97 -6.25
N PRO A 75 -15.60 12.36 -7.49
CA PRO A 75 -14.63 12.39 -8.59
C PRO A 75 -13.40 13.26 -8.28
N ALA A 76 -13.60 14.43 -7.68
CA ALA A 76 -12.50 15.32 -7.29
C ALA A 76 -11.62 14.72 -6.18
N GLY A 77 -12.25 14.09 -5.18
CA GLY A 77 -11.53 13.39 -4.13
C GLY A 77 -10.74 12.19 -4.66
N GLU A 78 -11.29 11.45 -5.62
CA GLU A 78 -10.64 10.35 -6.30
C GLU A 78 -9.41 10.83 -7.09
N GLU A 79 -9.53 11.91 -7.85
CA GLU A 79 -8.42 12.47 -8.62
C GLU A 79 -7.25 12.86 -7.71
N LEU A 80 -7.52 13.54 -6.59
CA LEU A 80 -6.51 13.91 -5.62
C LEU A 80 -5.85 12.67 -4.98
N ALA A 81 -6.65 11.65 -4.64
CA ALA A 81 -6.15 10.40 -4.08
C ALA A 81 -5.23 9.66 -5.05
N LEU A 82 -5.61 9.61 -6.34
CA LEU A 82 -4.82 9.01 -7.40
C LEU A 82 -3.51 9.75 -7.63
N LYS A 83 -3.53 11.10 -7.65
CA LYS A 83 -2.31 11.91 -7.74
C LYS A 83 -1.34 11.61 -6.59
N ASN A 84 -1.84 11.57 -5.36
CA ASN A 84 -1.02 11.24 -4.20
C ASN A 84 -0.47 9.80 -4.27
N PHE A 85 -1.33 8.83 -4.62
CA PHE A 85 -0.92 7.44 -4.80
C PHE A 85 0.15 7.29 -5.87
N ASN A 86 -0.03 7.92 -7.04
CA ASN A 86 0.93 7.85 -8.15
C ASN A 86 2.30 8.39 -7.71
N ALA A 87 2.35 9.54 -7.03
CA ALA A 87 3.62 10.12 -6.55
C ALA A 87 4.34 9.24 -5.50
N ILE A 88 3.61 8.52 -4.65
CA ILE A 88 4.21 7.56 -3.71
C ILE A 88 4.66 6.29 -4.44
N ASN A 89 3.83 5.79 -5.35
CA ASN A 89 4.12 4.59 -6.12
C ASN A 89 5.35 4.77 -7.02
N GLU A 90 5.47 5.89 -7.71
CA GLU A 90 6.62 6.25 -8.54
C GLU A 90 7.90 6.25 -7.71
N ARG A 91 7.91 6.93 -6.56
CA ARG A 91 9.05 6.92 -5.63
C ARG A 91 9.42 5.51 -5.18
N THR A 92 8.41 4.69 -4.88
CA THR A 92 8.64 3.31 -4.44
C THR A 92 9.26 2.47 -5.55
N VAL A 93 8.70 2.53 -6.76
CA VAL A 93 9.20 1.81 -7.95
C VAL A 93 10.62 2.28 -8.31
N HIS A 94 10.91 3.57 -8.18
CA HIS A 94 12.24 4.11 -8.41
C HIS A 94 13.26 3.55 -7.42
N VAL A 95 12.95 3.51 -6.12
CA VAL A 95 13.86 2.94 -5.11
C VAL A 95 14.01 1.43 -5.30
N GLU A 96 12.93 0.70 -5.61
CA GLU A 96 12.99 -0.73 -5.97
C GLU A 96 13.96 -0.97 -7.14
N ALA A 97 13.86 -0.15 -8.20
CA ALA A 97 14.73 -0.23 -9.38
C ALA A 97 16.19 0.10 -9.05
N GLU A 98 16.46 1.14 -8.27
CA GLU A 98 17.83 1.52 -7.91
C GLU A 98 18.49 0.45 -7.02
N ILE A 99 17.76 -0.14 -6.07
CA ILE A 99 18.25 -1.28 -5.29
C ILE A 99 18.64 -2.45 -6.21
N ASN A 100 17.80 -2.79 -7.18
CA ASN A 100 18.08 -3.89 -8.10
C ASN A 100 19.31 -3.60 -8.99
N LYS A 101 19.42 -2.38 -9.51
CA LYS A 101 20.57 -1.93 -10.28
C LYS A 101 21.87 -1.98 -9.46
N LEU A 102 21.85 -1.56 -8.20
CA LEU A 102 23.02 -1.65 -7.32
C LEU A 102 23.39 -3.11 -6.99
N ARG A 103 22.39 -3.99 -6.83
CA ARG A 103 22.62 -5.43 -6.65
C ARG A 103 23.24 -6.07 -7.89
N GLU A 104 22.82 -5.69 -9.09
CA GLU A 104 23.43 -6.14 -10.34
C GLU A 104 24.89 -5.66 -10.47
N ALA A 105 25.17 -4.42 -10.06
CA ALA A 105 26.51 -3.86 -10.04
C ALA A 105 27.45 -4.53 -9.01
N TYR A 106 26.91 -5.21 -8.01
CA TYR A 106 27.70 -5.84 -6.95
C TYR A 106 28.73 -6.84 -7.48
N SER A 107 28.37 -7.63 -8.47
CA SER A 107 29.24 -8.65 -9.07
C SER A 107 30.40 -8.08 -9.90
N THR A 108 30.31 -6.82 -10.33
CA THR A 108 31.30 -6.17 -11.21
C THR A 108 32.06 -5.05 -10.51
N THR A 109 31.71 -4.74 -9.25
CA THR A 109 32.33 -3.67 -8.48
C THR A 109 33.68 -4.12 -7.91
N PRO A 110 34.77 -3.37 -8.13
CA PRO A 110 36.07 -3.67 -7.52
C PRO A 110 35.99 -3.69 -5.99
N SER A 111 36.85 -4.48 -5.34
CA SER A 111 36.84 -4.66 -3.88
C SER A 111 36.87 -3.36 -3.08
N SER A 112 37.55 -2.32 -3.61
CA SER A 112 37.61 -0.98 -3.00
C SER A 112 36.27 -0.23 -2.98
N GLY A 113 35.32 -0.59 -3.85
CA GLY A 113 34.00 0.02 -3.93
C GLY A 113 32.87 -0.79 -3.27
N ILE A 114 33.13 -2.05 -2.89
CA ILE A 114 32.09 -2.95 -2.35
C ILE A 114 31.49 -2.43 -1.05
N VAL A 115 32.30 -1.83 -0.16
CA VAL A 115 31.82 -1.29 1.12
C VAL A 115 30.82 -0.16 0.89
N ALA A 116 31.18 0.84 0.07
CA ALA A 116 30.31 1.96 -0.28
C ALA A 116 29.04 1.49 -1.01
N LEU A 117 29.15 0.50 -1.90
CA LEU A 117 28.00 -0.09 -2.58
C LEU A 117 27.04 -0.77 -1.60
N THR A 118 27.58 -1.52 -0.63
CA THR A 118 26.80 -2.21 0.38
C THR A 118 26.09 -1.22 1.31
N GLU A 119 26.76 -0.14 1.71
CA GLU A 119 26.17 0.96 2.49
C GLU A 119 25.03 1.64 1.74
N ASN A 120 25.19 1.87 0.42
CA ASN A 120 24.12 2.45 -0.41
C ASN A 120 22.90 1.51 -0.51
N ILE A 121 23.12 0.23 -0.76
CA ILE A 121 22.03 -0.77 -0.80
C ILE A 121 21.29 -0.79 0.54
N GLN A 122 22.03 -0.84 1.65
CA GLN A 122 21.44 -0.87 3.00
C GLN A 122 20.64 0.41 3.29
N THR A 123 21.17 1.57 2.91
CA THR A 123 20.49 2.86 3.09
C THR A 123 19.16 2.90 2.34
N LEU A 124 19.14 2.46 1.09
CA LEU A 124 17.91 2.39 0.30
C LEU A 124 16.93 1.35 0.87
N GLN A 125 17.43 0.19 1.30
CA GLN A 125 16.59 -0.84 1.94
C GLN A 125 15.92 -0.31 3.21
N ASN A 126 16.62 0.48 4.03
CA ASN A 126 16.05 1.11 5.23
C ASN A 126 14.92 2.08 4.91
N SER A 127 14.83 2.59 3.68
CA SER A 127 13.74 3.47 3.22
C SER A 127 12.53 2.71 2.66
N MET A 128 12.62 1.40 2.44
CA MET A 128 11.57 0.62 1.76
C MET A 128 10.33 0.41 2.61
N ASP A 129 10.48 -0.02 3.86
CA ASP A 129 9.35 -0.27 4.75
C ASP A 129 8.41 0.94 4.91
N PRO A 130 8.92 2.17 5.20
CA PRO A 130 8.04 3.33 5.28
C PRO A 130 7.43 3.71 3.92
N LEU A 131 8.10 3.47 2.79
CA LEU A 131 7.54 3.71 1.46
C LEU A 131 6.42 2.74 1.11
N TYR A 132 6.59 1.45 1.41
CA TYR A 132 5.52 0.46 1.25
C TYR A 132 4.31 0.79 2.11
N ALA A 133 4.51 1.13 3.37
CA ALA A 133 3.42 1.51 4.26
C ALA A 133 2.64 2.74 3.73
N GLN A 134 3.35 3.76 3.24
CA GLN A 134 2.75 4.94 2.62
C GLN A 134 2.01 4.59 1.32
N ARG A 135 2.59 3.75 0.46
CA ARG A 135 1.98 3.31 -0.81
C ARG A 135 0.67 2.59 -0.53
N GLU A 136 0.66 1.70 0.44
CA GLU A 136 -0.53 0.96 0.84
C GLU A 136 -1.64 1.85 1.41
N GLU A 137 -1.28 2.84 2.22
CA GLU A 137 -2.23 3.81 2.78
C GLU A 137 -2.82 4.71 1.67
N ALA A 138 -1.98 5.19 0.76
CA ALA A 138 -2.43 5.97 -0.38
C ALA A 138 -3.33 5.15 -1.32
N PHE A 139 -3.00 3.88 -1.54
CA PHE A 139 -3.82 2.95 -2.30
C PHE A 139 -5.19 2.73 -1.65
N ALA A 140 -5.24 2.52 -0.33
CA ALA A 140 -6.50 2.40 0.40
C ALA A 140 -7.36 3.68 0.29
N ASN A 141 -6.73 4.85 0.31
CA ASN A 141 -7.40 6.12 0.11
C ASN A 141 -7.99 6.30 -1.31
N VAL A 142 -7.38 5.73 -2.35
CA VAL A 142 -7.96 5.70 -3.70
C VAL A 142 -9.29 4.96 -3.69
N PHE A 143 -9.35 3.78 -3.08
CA PHE A 143 -10.61 3.05 -2.90
C PHE A 143 -11.61 3.85 -2.08
N ALA A 144 -11.17 4.43 -0.97
CA ALA A 144 -12.02 5.21 -0.09
C ALA A 144 -12.64 6.42 -0.81
N ARG A 145 -12.06 6.97 -1.87
CA ARG A 145 -12.59 8.16 -2.55
C ARG A 145 -13.23 7.88 -3.91
N SER A 146 -12.97 6.71 -4.50
CA SER A 146 -13.49 6.32 -5.82
C SER A 146 -14.89 5.72 -5.74
N PRO A 147 -15.92 6.36 -6.34
CA PRO A 147 -17.25 5.77 -6.45
C PRO A 147 -17.25 4.47 -7.27
N THR A 148 -16.43 4.44 -8.33
CA THR A 148 -16.37 3.29 -9.25
C THR A 148 -15.75 2.07 -8.58
N LEU A 149 -14.63 2.24 -7.86
CA LEU A 149 -14.01 1.13 -7.15
C LEU A 149 -14.88 0.63 -6.00
N ARG A 150 -15.58 1.53 -5.29
CA ARG A 150 -16.57 1.15 -4.27
C ARG A 150 -17.69 0.29 -4.84
N ALA A 151 -18.25 0.67 -5.99
CA ALA A 151 -19.28 -0.12 -6.67
C ALA A 151 -18.74 -1.52 -7.04
N ARG A 152 -17.57 -1.59 -7.69
CA ARG A 152 -16.93 -2.88 -8.03
C ARG A 152 -16.64 -3.75 -6.82
N LEU A 153 -16.23 -3.16 -5.69
CA LEU A 153 -16.03 -3.90 -4.44
C LEU A 153 -17.33 -4.49 -3.90
N SER A 154 -18.44 -3.75 -3.97
CA SER A 154 -19.74 -4.25 -3.51
C SER A 154 -20.24 -5.44 -4.34
N GLU A 155 -19.85 -5.52 -5.61
CA GLU A 155 -20.21 -6.61 -6.53
C GLU A 155 -19.38 -7.89 -6.32
N LEU A 156 -18.17 -7.79 -5.76
CA LEU A 156 -17.25 -8.93 -5.61
C LEU A 156 -17.67 -9.96 -4.54
N GLY A 157 -18.60 -9.62 -3.64
CA GLY A 157 -19.03 -10.49 -2.56
C GLY A 157 -17.92 -10.87 -1.56
N THR A 158 -18.21 -11.79 -0.62
CA THR A 158 -17.30 -12.21 0.47
C THR A 158 -16.30 -13.30 0.08
N SER A 159 -16.38 -13.87 -1.13
CA SER A 159 -15.48 -14.94 -1.57
C SER A 159 -14.14 -14.37 -2.07
N MET A 160 -13.31 -13.91 -1.15
CA MET A 160 -11.96 -13.42 -1.48
C MET A 160 -10.89 -14.47 -1.17
N ALA A 161 -10.63 -15.34 -2.15
CA ALA A 161 -9.59 -16.36 -2.06
C ALA A 161 -8.36 -15.92 -2.84
N GLY A 162 -7.35 -15.37 -2.15
CA GLY A 162 -6.07 -15.05 -2.74
C GLY A 162 -5.16 -14.27 -1.80
N ASN A 163 -3.96 -14.76 -1.57
CA ASN A 163 -2.85 -13.94 -1.08
C ASN A 163 -1.64 -14.33 -1.93
N THR A 164 -1.33 -13.50 -2.93
CA THR A 164 -0.23 -13.76 -3.87
C THR A 164 0.76 -12.59 -3.86
N PRO A 165 1.56 -12.44 -2.79
CA PRO A 165 2.48 -11.30 -2.61
C PRO A 165 3.43 -11.06 -3.77
N GLN A 166 3.77 -12.15 -4.46
CA GLN A 166 4.75 -12.19 -5.54
C GLN A 166 4.28 -11.44 -6.80
N LEU A 167 2.97 -11.20 -6.94
CA LEU A 167 2.40 -10.51 -8.09
C LEU A 167 2.32 -8.99 -7.91
N TRP A 168 2.54 -8.48 -6.69
CA TRP A 168 2.30 -7.06 -6.37
C TRP A 168 3.30 -6.10 -7.04
N PRO A 169 4.62 -6.36 -7.07
CA PRO A 169 5.57 -5.40 -7.64
C PRO A 169 5.22 -5.08 -9.10
N LYS A 170 4.97 -6.10 -9.92
CA LYS A 170 4.56 -5.94 -11.32
C LYS A 170 3.23 -5.20 -11.48
N ALA A 171 2.28 -5.40 -10.57
CA ALA A 171 1.01 -4.69 -10.62
C ALA A 171 1.18 -3.20 -10.29
N PHE A 172 2.03 -2.87 -9.31
CA PHE A 172 2.38 -1.49 -8.98
C PHE A 172 3.21 -0.80 -10.07
N GLU A 173 4.15 -1.51 -10.70
CA GLU A 173 4.86 -1.04 -11.91
C GLU A 173 3.88 -0.74 -13.04
N LYS A 174 2.91 -1.64 -13.27
CA LYS A 174 1.88 -1.44 -14.30
C LYS A 174 1.00 -0.22 -13.99
N LEU A 175 0.60 -0.03 -12.74
CA LEU A 175 -0.12 1.18 -12.31
C LEU A 175 0.73 2.44 -12.50
N ASN A 176 2.05 2.38 -12.27
CA ASN A 176 2.97 3.48 -12.52
C ASN A 176 3.03 3.81 -14.02
N ALA A 177 3.17 2.80 -14.88
CA ALA A 177 3.16 3.00 -16.33
C ALA A 177 1.83 3.61 -16.81
N MET A 178 0.70 3.14 -16.29
CA MET A 178 -0.61 3.73 -16.59
C MET A 178 -0.68 5.21 -16.18
N ALA A 179 -0.11 5.59 -15.03
CA ALA A 179 -0.05 6.99 -14.62
C ALA A 179 0.72 7.85 -15.64
N GLY A 180 1.89 7.38 -16.10
CA GLY A 180 2.65 8.07 -17.15
C GLY A 180 1.87 8.19 -18.47
N HIS A 181 1.12 7.16 -18.87
CA HIS A 181 0.24 7.24 -20.04
C HIS A 181 -0.90 8.25 -19.86
N PHE A 182 -1.44 8.41 -18.65
CA PHE A 182 -2.44 9.45 -18.35
C PHE A 182 -1.86 10.84 -18.51
N ASP A 183 -0.70 11.10 -17.92
CA ASP A 183 -0.04 12.41 -17.98
C ASP A 183 0.31 12.78 -19.43
N GLN A 184 0.87 11.84 -20.18
CA GLN A 184 1.17 12.05 -21.60
C GLN A 184 -0.09 12.28 -22.43
N SER A 185 -1.18 11.55 -22.15
CA SER A 185 -2.45 11.74 -22.88
C SER A 185 -3.07 13.11 -22.59
N ALA A 186 -2.95 13.60 -21.35
CA ALA A 186 -3.40 14.94 -20.98
C ALA A 186 -2.62 16.03 -21.73
N VAL A 187 -1.30 15.89 -21.82
CA VAL A 187 -0.43 16.78 -22.63
C VAL A 187 -0.81 16.74 -24.10
N ASN A 188 -1.07 15.54 -24.65
CA ASN A 188 -1.48 15.38 -26.05
C ASN A 188 -2.81 16.08 -26.32
N ILE A 189 -3.80 15.94 -25.42
CA ILE A 189 -5.09 16.63 -25.54
C ILE A 189 -4.90 18.14 -25.56
N ALA A 190 -4.14 18.69 -24.61
CA ALA A 190 -3.87 20.13 -24.54
C ALA A 190 -3.19 20.62 -25.84
N THR A 191 -2.20 19.88 -26.33
CA THR A 191 -1.49 20.22 -27.57
C THR A 191 -2.41 20.19 -28.79
N ILE A 192 -3.29 19.18 -28.91
CA ILE A 192 -4.27 19.09 -30.00
C ILE A 192 -5.27 20.25 -29.92
N GLN A 193 -5.72 20.60 -28.72
CA GLN A 193 -6.63 21.73 -28.50
C GLN A 193 -5.96 23.06 -28.86
N ASP A 194 -4.71 23.27 -28.48
CA ASP A 194 -3.94 24.46 -28.85
C ASP A 194 -3.82 24.58 -30.38
N HIS A 195 -3.54 23.48 -31.09
CA HIS A 195 -3.52 23.47 -32.55
C HIS A 195 -4.89 23.76 -33.18
N LEU A 196 -5.99 23.25 -32.60
CA LEU A 196 -7.35 23.52 -33.07
C LEU A 196 -7.77 24.99 -32.89
N CYS A 197 -7.21 25.66 -31.87
CA CYS A 197 -7.47 27.06 -31.52
C CYS A 197 -6.43 28.04 -32.09
N ALA A 198 -5.40 27.56 -32.79
CA ALA A 198 -4.34 28.38 -33.37
C ALA A 198 -4.89 29.40 -34.39
N SER A 199 -4.12 30.47 -34.63
CA SER A 199 -4.43 31.46 -35.68
C SER A 199 -3.28 31.51 -36.71
N PRO A 200 -3.54 31.25 -38.01
CA PRO A 200 -4.83 30.85 -38.58
C PRO A 200 -5.25 29.45 -38.13
N ALA A 201 -6.56 29.25 -37.95
CA ALA A 201 -7.10 27.95 -37.55
C ALA A 201 -6.87 26.89 -38.64
N PRO A 202 -6.61 25.62 -38.28
CA PRO A 202 -6.50 24.55 -39.24
C PRO A 202 -7.82 24.37 -39.98
N GLN A 203 -7.74 24.07 -41.29
CA GLN A 203 -8.89 23.91 -42.17
C GLN A 203 -8.88 22.55 -42.87
N GLY A 204 -10.04 22.17 -43.43
CA GLY A 204 -10.21 20.96 -44.23
C GLY A 204 -9.66 19.70 -43.53
N ALA A 205 -8.87 18.92 -44.28
CA ALA A 205 -8.31 17.65 -43.83
C ALA A 205 -7.43 17.77 -42.56
N GLN A 206 -6.75 18.91 -42.36
CA GLN A 206 -5.92 19.10 -41.16
C GLN A 206 -6.77 19.21 -39.90
N ARG A 207 -7.87 19.97 -39.96
CA ARG A 207 -8.81 20.11 -38.84
C ARG A 207 -9.47 18.78 -38.51
N GLU A 208 -9.89 18.04 -39.53
CA GLU A 208 -10.51 16.73 -39.38
C GLU A 208 -9.55 15.74 -38.71
N SER A 209 -8.30 15.68 -39.16
CA SER A 209 -7.25 14.85 -38.56
C SER A 209 -7.03 15.15 -37.07
N LEU A 210 -6.98 16.44 -36.69
CA LEU A 210 -6.86 16.86 -35.29
C LEU A 210 -8.06 16.45 -34.44
N LEU A 211 -9.28 16.58 -34.96
CA LEU A 211 -10.49 16.14 -34.25
C LEU A 211 -10.53 14.62 -34.06
N VAL A 212 -10.12 13.85 -35.08
CA VAL A 212 -9.97 12.40 -34.98
C VAL A 212 -8.92 12.01 -33.93
N ALA A 213 -7.77 12.67 -33.92
CA ALA A 213 -6.73 12.45 -32.92
C ALA A 213 -7.22 12.76 -31.49
N LEU A 214 -8.01 13.84 -31.33
CA LEU A 214 -8.60 14.21 -30.04
C LEU A 214 -9.58 13.14 -29.54
N ASP A 215 -10.49 12.69 -30.40
CA ASP A 215 -11.44 11.62 -30.09
C ASP A 215 -10.74 10.30 -29.72
N GLN A 216 -9.73 9.90 -30.50
CA GLN A 216 -8.93 8.71 -30.22
C GLN A 216 -8.19 8.79 -28.88
N THR A 217 -7.61 9.96 -28.57
CA THR A 217 -6.90 10.17 -27.30
C THR A 217 -7.85 10.12 -26.11
N ASN A 218 -9.04 10.72 -26.22
CA ASN A 218 -10.08 10.63 -25.19
C ASN A 218 -10.56 9.17 -24.98
N LYS A 219 -10.80 8.43 -26.06
CA LYS A 219 -11.16 7.00 -26.00
C LYS A 219 -10.07 6.17 -25.33
N TYR A 220 -8.81 6.44 -25.64
CA TYR A 220 -7.68 5.78 -25.01
C TYR A 220 -7.63 6.06 -23.50
N MET A 221 -7.82 7.31 -23.07
CA MET A 221 -7.88 7.66 -21.64
C MET A 221 -9.03 6.95 -20.91
N ALA A 222 -10.21 6.87 -21.53
CA ALA A 222 -11.35 6.16 -20.95
C ALA A 222 -11.05 4.65 -20.77
N LYS A 223 -10.40 4.03 -21.76
CA LYS A 223 -9.94 2.64 -21.65
C LYS A 223 -8.89 2.48 -20.55
N LEU A 224 -7.90 3.37 -20.51
CA LEU A 224 -6.84 3.37 -19.51
C LEU A 224 -7.40 3.49 -18.09
N GLN A 225 -8.47 4.27 -17.90
CA GLN A 225 -9.19 4.39 -16.63
C GLN A 225 -9.82 3.06 -16.22
N ALA A 226 -10.51 2.40 -17.15
CA ALA A 226 -11.15 1.12 -16.90
C ALA A 226 -10.11 0.02 -16.55
N ASP A 227 -8.99 0.00 -17.27
CA ASP A 227 -7.87 -0.92 -17.05
C ASP A 227 -7.20 -0.66 -15.69
N ARG A 228 -7.02 0.61 -15.30
CA ARG A 228 -6.52 0.99 -13.99
C ARG A 228 -7.41 0.48 -12.87
N TYR A 229 -8.73 0.66 -12.98
CA TYR A 229 -9.65 0.13 -11.99
C TYR A 229 -9.60 -1.39 -11.90
N ALA A 230 -9.49 -2.08 -13.04
CA ALA A 230 -9.35 -3.53 -13.05
C ALA A 230 -8.06 -3.98 -12.33
N GLU A 231 -6.95 -3.26 -12.53
CA GLU A 231 -5.69 -3.56 -11.86
C GLU A 231 -5.73 -3.28 -10.35
N CYS A 232 -6.35 -2.17 -9.92
CA CYS A 232 -6.61 -1.90 -8.51
C CYS A 232 -7.40 -3.04 -7.84
N ILE A 233 -8.44 -3.54 -8.50
CA ILE A 233 -9.24 -4.66 -8.00
C ILE A 233 -8.40 -5.95 -7.88
N LYS A 234 -7.52 -6.23 -8.84
CA LYS A 234 -6.61 -7.40 -8.75
C LYS A 234 -5.66 -7.30 -7.56
N ILE A 235 -5.05 -6.13 -7.36
CA ILE A 235 -4.15 -5.89 -6.22
C ILE A 235 -4.92 -6.07 -4.91
N PHE A 236 -6.11 -5.49 -4.81
CA PHE A 236 -7.00 -5.70 -3.68
C PHE A 236 -7.26 -7.20 -3.45
N MET A 237 -7.68 -7.95 -4.46
CA MET A 237 -7.96 -9.39 -4.30
C MET A 237 -6.73 -10.22 -3.90
N ALA A 238 -5.53 -9.81 -4.31
CA ALA A 238 -4.30 -10.56 -4.11
C ALA A 238 -3.52 -10.18 -2.85
N CYS A 239 -3.92 -9.16 -2.09
CA CYS A 239 -3.17 -8.62 -0.96
C CYS A 239 -4.00 -8.49 0.32
N GLU A 240 -3.73 -9.34 1.31
CA GLU A 240 -4.45 -9.31 2.60
C GLU A 240 -4.27 -8.02 3.40
N THR A 241 -3.04 -7.49 3.46
CA THR A 241 -2.75 -6.23 4.17
C THR A 241 -3.51 -5.06 3.54
N LEU A 242 -3.49 -4.95 2.21
CA LEU A 242 -4.24 -3.93 1.49
C LEU A 242 -5.75 -4.11 1.63
N ARG A 243 -6.27 -5.35 1.56
CA ARG A 243 -7.70 -5.61 1.83
C ARG A 243 -8.09 -5.10 3.20
N THR A 244 -7.31 -5.43 4.22
CA THR A 244 -7.58 -4.99 5.59
C THR A 244 -7.64 -3.46 5.67
N LYS A 245 -6.70 -2.76 5.02
CA LYS A 245 -6.70 -1.28 4.98
C LYS A 245 -7.90 -0.71 4.22
N VAL A 246 -8.21 -1.24 3.05
CA VAL A 246 -9.35 -0.80 2.21
C VAL A 246 -10.69 -1.02 2.94
N LEU A 247 -10.87 -2.20 3.57
CA LEU A 247 -12.10 -2.56 4.26
C LEU A 247 -12.34 -1.76 5.55
N ARG A 248 -11.31 -1.10 6.11
CA ARG A 248 -11.50 -0.13 7.20
C ARG A 248 -12.34 1.08 6.76
N PHE A 249 -12.24 1.47 5.50
CA PHE A 249 -12.96 2.63 4.95
C PHE A 249 -14.29 2.24 4.28
N ILE A 250 -14.38 1.01 3.80
CA ILE A 250 -15.52 0.50 3.02
C ILE A 250 -15.90 -0.86 3.59
N PRO A 251 -16.65 -0.91 4.71
CA PRO A 251 -17.18 -2.17 5.19
C PRO A 251 -18.14 -2.74 4.13
N LEU A 252 -17.86 -3.95 3.67
CA LEU A 252 -18.78 -4.67 2.78
C LEU A 252 -20.07 -4.93 3.54
N LYS A 253 -21.22 -4.69 2.88
CA LYS A 253 -22.51 -5.10 3.44
C LYS A 253 -22.49 -6.63 3.55
N GLN A 254 -22.70 -7.12 4.78
CA GLN A 254 -22.89 -8.55 5.06
C GLN A 254 -24.22 -9.02 4.48
#